data_AF-A0A0U8TCS0-F1
#
_entry.id   AF-A0A0U8TCS0-F1
#
_cell.length_a   1.000
_cell.length_b   1.000
_cell.length_c   1.000
_cell.angle_alpha   90.00
_cell.angle_beta   90.00
_cell.angle_gamma   90.00
#
_symmetry.space_group_name_H-M   'P 1'
#
loop_
_entity.id
_entity.type
_entity.pdbx_description
1 polymer ?
#
loop_
_entity_poly.entity_id
_entity_poly.type
_entity_poly.pdbx_seq_one_letter_code
_entity_poly.pdbx_strand_id
1 'polypeptide(L)' 'MAQIFVFVYALIIFLSLSLVVSMEKKAPCNSWRDCEEFDYYEVACIDGFCEYQYTCE' A
#
# COMPACT_ATOMS: atom_id res chain seq x y z
N MET A 1 -26.00 12.66 21.91
CA MET A 1 -24.55 12.95 22.05
C MET A 1 -23.71 11.67 22.00
N ALA A 2 -24.03 10.62 22.78
CA ALA A 2 -23.30 9.34 22.77
C ALA A 2 -23.25 8.63 21.39
N GLN A 3 -24.34 8.69 20.60
CA GLN A 3 -24.40 8.05 19.28
C GLN A 3 -23.39 8.60 18.26
N ILE A 4 -23.06 9.90 18.36
CA ILE A 4 -22.13 10.56 17.43
C ILE A 4 -20.71 10.04 17.69
N PHE A 5 -20.33 9.89 18.95
CA PHE A 5 -19.02 9.35 19.32
C PHE A 5 -18.85 7.91 18.81
N VAL A 6 -19.86 7.06 18.95
CA VAL A 6 -19.82 5.67 18.43
C VAL A 6 -19.62 5.64 16.91
N PHE A 7 -20.31 6.53 16.19
CA PHE A 7 -20.18 6.63 14.73
C PHE A 7 -18.78 7.08 14.31
N VAL A 8 -18.22 8.10 14.97
CA VAL A 8 -16.86 8.58 14.69
C VAL A 8 -15.81 7.50 14.97
N TYR A 9 -15.93 6.76 16.08
CA TYR A 9 -15.02 5.67 16.39
C TYR A 9 -15.09 4.53 15.36
N ALA A 10 -16.29 4.17 14.91
CA ALA A 10 -16.46 3.14 13.88
C ALA A 10 -15.81 3.57 12.54
N LEU A 11 -15.96 4.83 12.15
CA LEU A 11 -15.31 5.37 10.95
C LEU A 11 -13.79 5.39 11.05
N ILE A 12 -13.24 5.80 12.20
CA ILE A 12 -11.78 5.80 12.43
C ILE A 12 -11.22 4.38 12.31
N ILE A 13 -11.89 3.40 12.92
CA ILE A 13 -11.47 1.99 12.86
C ILE A 13 -11.53 1.46 11.42
N PHE A 14 -12.61 1.78 10.69
CA PHE A 14 -12.76 1.34 9.30
C PHE A 14 -11.69 1.94 8.38
N LEU A 15 -11.41 3.24 8.53
CA LEU A 15 -10.39 3.94 7.74
C LEU A 15 -8.98 3.47 8.08
N SER A 16 -8.65 3.22 9.35
CA SER A 16 -7.33 2.76 9.75
C SER A 16 -7.06 1.33 9.28
N LEU A 17 -8.03 0.43 9.37
CA LEU A 17 -7.93 -0.93 8.80
C LEU A 17 -7.72 -0.89 7.27
N SER A 18 -8.47 -0.03 6.56
CA SER A 18 -8.34 0.11 5.11
C SER A 18 -6.98 0.67 4.68
N LEU A 19 -6.39 1.55 5.51
CA LEU A 19 -5.08 2.13 5.27
C LEU A 19 -3.95 1.11 5.47
N VAL A 20 -4.05 0.27 6.50
CA VAL A 20 -3.09 -0.81 6.77
C VAL A 20 -3.07 -1.83 5.63
N VAL A 21 -4.25 -2.24 5.14
CA VAL A 21 -4.34 -3.18 4.01
C VAL A 21 -3.78 -2.60 2.70
N SER A 22 -3.86 -1.28 2.52
CA SER A 22 -3.29 -0.61 1.34
C SER A 22 -1.77 -0.50 1.41
N MET A 23 -1.21 -0.26 2.60
CA MET A 23 0.24 -0.21 2.84
C MET A 23 0.92 -1.57 2.70
N GLU A 24 0.20 -2.65 2.99
CA GLU A 24 0.77 -4.01 3.00
C GLU A 24 1.16 -4.53 1.62
N LYS A 25 0.71 -3.89 0.53
CA LYS A 25 0.88 -4.47 -0.80
C LYS A 25 1.97 -3.86 -1.64
N LYS A 26 2.39 -2.61 -1.44
CA LYS A 26 3.40 -1.98 -2.30
C LYS A 26 4.15 -0.86 -1.58
N ALA A 27 5.48 -0.88 -1.69
CA ALA A 27 6.31 0.22 -1.23
C ALA A 27 6.04 1.48 -2.07
N PRO A 28 5.91 2.67 -1.47
CA PRO A 28 5.74 3.90 -2.25
C PRO A 28 7.01 4.21 -3.04
N CYS A 29 6.87 4.74 -4.25
CA CYS A 29 7.98 5.14 -5.13
C CYS A 29 7.62 6.39 -5.94
N ASN A 30 8.61 7.20 -6.28
CA ASN A 30 8.48 8.26 -7.30
C ASN A 30 9.09 7.81 -8.63
N SER A 31 10.07 6.91 -8.57
CA SER A 31 10.77 6.30 -9.70
C SER A 31 11.02 4.82 -9.40
N TRP A 32 11.22 4.00 -10.43
CA TRP A 32 11.58 2.59 -10.28
C TRP A 32 12.87 2.38 -9.48
N ARG A 33 13.75 3.39 -9.43
CA ARG A 33 15.00 3.37 -8.63
C ARG A 33 14.77 3.47 -7.13
N ASP A 34 13.58 3.90 -6.69
CA ASP A 34 13.22 3.96 -5.27
C ASP A 34 12.78 2.57 -4.76
N CYS A 35 12.57 1.62 -5.66
CA CYS A 35 12.17 0.26 -5.35
C CYS A 35 13.40 -0.64 -5.19
N GLU A 36 13.29 -1.62 -4.30
CA GLU A 36 14.38 -2.56 -4.02
C GLU A 36 14.53 -3.52 -5.20
N GLU A 37 15.73 -3.62 -5.77
CA GLU A 37 15.97 -4.44 -6.96
C GLU A 37 16.26 -5.88 -6.52
N PHE A 38 15.51 -6.84 -7.08
CA PHE A 38 15.69 -8.26 -6.82
C PHE A 38 16.01 -8.97 -8.14
N ASP A 39 17.07 -9.78 -8.19
CA ASP A 39 17.59 -10.44 -9.41
C ASP A 39 16.55 -11.24 -10.24
N TYR A 40 15.39 -11.59 -9.67
CA TYR A 40 14.35 -12.40 -10.31
C TYR A 40 13.03 -11.66 -10.54
N TYR A 41 13.01 -10.34 -10.37
CA TYR A 41 11.80 -9.54 -10.50
C TYR A 41 12.04 -8.32 -11.36
N GLU A 42 11.17 -8.13 -12.36
CA GLU A 42 11.00 -6.84 -12.98
C GLU A 42 10.28 -5.92 -12.01
N VAL A 43 10.88 -4.74 -11.79
CA VAL A 43 10.39 -3.74 -10.86
C VAL A 43 9.91 -2.52 -11.62
N ALA A 44 8.65 -2.15 -11.41
CA ALA A 44 8.05 -0.96 -12.00
C ALA A 44 7.47 -0.06 -10.92
N CYS A 45 7.56 1.26 -11.11
CA CYS A 45 6.85 2.22 -10.28
C CYS A 45 5.55 2.62 -10.97
N ILE A 46 4.42 2.10 -10.49
CA ILE A 46 3.08 2.30 -11.06
C ILE A 46 2.18 2.93 -10.01
N ASP A 47 1.52 4.04 -10.37
CA ASP A 47 0.63 4.80 -9.47
C ASP A 47 1.28 5.23 -8.14
N GLY A 48 2.59 5.45 -8.15
CA GLY A 48 3.37 5.83 -6.97
C GLY A 48 3.73 4.66 -6.06
N PHE A 49 3.65 3.42 -6.56
CA PHE A 49 3.89 2.20 -5.81
C PHE A 49 4.76 1.20 -6.61
N CYS A 50 5.65 0.50 -5.92
CA CYS A 50 6.49 -0.55 -6.49
C CYS A 50 5.66 -1.79 -6.80
N GLU A 51 5.66 -2.21 -8.05
CA GLU A 51 5.15 -3.50 -8.51
C GLU A 51 6.31 -4.41 -8.88
N TYR A 52 6.25 -5.65 -8.39
CA TYR A 52 7.23 -6.69 -8.63
C TYR A 52 6.58 -7.80 -9.45
N GLN A 53 7.06 -8.04 -10.67
CA GLN A 53 6.64 -9.18 -11.49
C GLN A 53 7.79 -10.18 -11.58
N TYR A 54 7.52 -11.44 -11.22
CA TYR A 54 8.49 -12.52 -11.38
C TYR A 54 8.82 -12.70 -12.86
N THR A 55 10.10 -12.58 -13.20
CA THR A 55 10.61 -12.99 -14.51
C THR A 55 11.06 -14.43 -14.41
N CYS A 56 10.26 -15.37 -14.93
CA CYS A 56 10.74 -16.73 -15.18
C CYS A 56 11.64 -16.70 -16.43
N GLU A 57 12.96 -16.73 -16.24
CA GLU A 57 13.90 -17.18 -17.28
C GLU A 57 13.89 -18.72 -17.41
#